data_AF-A0A7W6HQX5-F1
#
_entry.id   AF-A0A7W6HQX5-F1
#
_cell.length_a   1.000
_cell.length_b   1.000
_cell.length_c   1.000
_cell.angle_alpha   90.00
_cell.angle_beta   90.00
_cell.angle_gamma   90.00
#
_symmetry.space_group_name_H-M   'P 1'
#
loop_
_entity.id
_entity.type
_entity.pdbx_description
1 polymer ?
#
loop_
_entity_poly.entity_id
_entity_poly.type
_entity_poly.pdbx_seq_one_letter_code
_entity_poly.pdbx_strand_id
1 'polypeptide(L)' 'MLHGFDMVAKAEAYLERELLTDDVVVGIKPLRNAAPDIRVYDARSFPPFN' A
#
# COMPACT_ATOMS: atom_id res chain seq x y z
N MET A 1 -0.47 -7.96 1.22
CA MET A 1 -1.83 -7.46 0.92
C MET A 1 -1.74 -6.61 -0.34
N LEU A 2 -2.71 -6.65 -1.24
CA LEU A 2 -2.75 -5.83 -2.45
C LEU A 2 -4.02 -4.98 -2.43
N HIS A 3 -3.87 -3.67 -2.65
CA HIS A 3 -4.97 -2.72 -2.73
C HIS A 3 -4.93 -1.99 -4.07
N GLY A 4 -6.07 -1.95 -4.75
CA GLY A 4 -6.23 -1.23 -6.02
C GLY A 4 -6.76 0.19 -5.78
N PHE A 5 -6.21 1.13 -6.54
CA PHE A 5 -6.69 2.52 -6.59
C PHE A 5 -6.85 2.94 -8.05
N ASP A 6 -7.74 3.89 -8.31
CA ASP A 6 -7.96 4.46 -9.64
C ASP A 6 -6.87 5.46 -10.06
N MET A 7 -6.10 5.99 -9.10
CA MET A 7 -4.99 6.92 -9.31
C MET A 7 -3.83 6.68 -8.34
N VAL A 8 -2.60 6.86 -8.82
CA VAL A 8 -1.35 6.77 -8.02
C VAL A 8 -1.42 7.72 -6.81
N ALA A 9 -1.86 8.96 -7.00
CA ALA A 9 -1.98 9.94 -5.91
C ALA A 9 -2.90 9.47 -4.77
N LYS A 10 -3.95 8.69 -5.07
CA LYS A 10 -4.83 8.13 -4.02
C LYS A 10 -4.18 6.97 -3.28
N ALA A 11 -3.33 6.19 -3.96
CA ALA A 11 -2.52 5.15 -3.31
C ALA A 11 -1.50 5.79 -2.36
N GLU A 12 -0.84 6.87 -2.78
CA GLU A 12 0.11 7.63 -1.95
C GLU A 12 -0.58 8.26 -0.75
N ALA A 13 -1.69 8.97 -0.95
CA ALA A 13 -2.46 9.56 0.14
C ALA A 13 -3.00 8.51 1.14
N TYR A 14 -3.26 7.28 0.68
CA TYR A 14 -3.66 6.19 1.57
C TYR A 14 -2.52 5.76 2.53
N LEU A 15 -1.26 5.87 2.11
CA LEU A 15 -0.11 5.53 2.95
C LEU A 15 0.09 6.48 4.13
N GLU A 16 -0.45 7.70 4.03
CA GLU A 16 -0.35 8.74 5.06
C GLU A 16 -1.57 8.80 5.98
N ARG A 17 -2.59 7.96 5.74
CA ARG A 17 -3.82 7.96 6.54
C ARG A 17 -3.61 7.32 7.90
N GLU A 18 -4.14 7.97 8.93
CA GLU A 18 -4.17 7.48 10.32
C GLU A 18 -4.71 6.04 10.42
N LEU A 19 -5.74 5.69 9.63
CA LEU A 19 -6.28 4.33 9.62
C LEU A 19 -5.22 3.26 9.28
N LEU A 20 -4.28 3.58 8.39
CA LEU A 20 -3.21 2.65 8.04
C LEU A 20 -2.09 2.67 9.10
N THR A 21 -1.65 3.87 9.50
CA THR A 21 -0.48 4.03 10.39
C THR A 21 -0.78 3.65 11.83
N ASP A 22 -1.98 3.93 12.32
CA ASP A 22 -2.30 3.88 13.73
C ASP A 22 -3.13 2.63 14.09
N ASP A 23 -3.82 2.06 13.10
CA ASP A 23 -4.66 0.88 13.31
C ASP A 23 -4.01 -0.38 12.73
N VAL A 24 -3.78 -0.42 11.42
CA VAL A 24 -3.27 -1.61 10.74
C VAL A 24 -1.80 -1.90 11.11
N VAL A 25 -0.93 -0.89 11.07
CA VAL A 25 0.50 -1.08 11.37
C VAL A 25 0.71 -1.42 12.85
N VAL A 26 -0.05 -0.79 13.76
CA VAL A 26 0.02 -1.06 15.21
C VAL A 26 -0.55 -2.43 15.54
N GLY A 27 -1.73 -2.78 15.02
CA GLY A 27 -2.38 -4.07 15.27
C GLY A 27 -1.58 -5.28 14.79
N ILE A 28 -0.78 -5.11 13.73
CA ILE A 28 0.06 -6.18 13.17
C ILE A 28 1.46 -6.20 13.82
N LYS A 29 1.89 -5.11 14.49
CA LYS A 29 3.24 -4.97 15.07
C LYS A 29 3.68 -6.16 15.94
N PRO A 30 2.84 -6.76 16.82
CA PRO A 30 3.23 -7.89 17.65
C PRO A 30 3.45 -9.19 16.85
N LEU A 31 2.85 -9.29 15.66
CA LEU A 31 2.88 -10.48 14.80
C LEU A 31 3.93 -10.36 13.68
N ARG A 32 4.68 -9.25 13.63
CA ARG A 32 5.52 -8.89 12.49
C ARG A 32 6.98 -9.28 12.74
N ASN A 33 7.51 -10.16 11.89
CA ASN A 33 8.92 -10.56 11.94
C ASN A 33 9.89 -9.50 11.40
N ALA A 34 9.42 -8.58 10.55
CA ALA A 34 10.23 -7.51 9.94
C ALA A 34 9.38 -6.29 9.58
N ALA A 35 9.99 -5.18 9.17
CA ALA A 35 9.26 -4.03 8.63
C ALA A 35 8.60 -4.34 7.27
N PRO A 36 7.44 -3.73 6.94
CA PRO A 36 6.80 -3.91 5.65
C PRO A 36 7.61 -3.21 4.55
N ASP A 37 7.80 -3.90 3.43
CA ASP A 37 8.23 -3.29 2.16
C ASP A 37 6.98 -2.90 1.37
N ILE A 38 6.77 -1.59 1.17
CA ILE A 38 5.59 -1.04 0.49
C ILE A 38 6.02 -0.50 -0.87
N ARG A 39 5.33 -0.93 -1.93
CA ARG A 39 5.60 -0.50 -3.31
C ARG A 39 4.30 -0.12 -4.01
N VAL A 40 4.34 0.97 -4.77
CA VAL A 40 3.23 1.41 -5.62
C VAL A 40 3.57 1.05 -7.07
N TYR A 41 2.64 0.37 -7.74
CA TYR A 41 2.76 0.00 -9.14
C TYR A 41 1.65 0.68 -9.94
N ASP A 42 2.00 1.51 -10.93
CA ASP A 42 1.02 2.01 -11.89
C ASP A 42 0.80 0.96 -12.97
N ALA A 43 -0.32 0.25 -12.89
CA ALA A 43 -0.71 -0.77 -13.85
C ALA A 43 -0.77 -0.25 -15.29
N ARG A 44 -1.04 1.05 -15.50
CA ARG A 44 -1.11 1.67 -16.83
C ARG A 44 0.26 2.03 -17.41
N SER A 45 1.30 2.07 -16.56
CA SER A 45 2.68 2.26 -16.99
C SER A 45 3.30 0.98 -17.52
N PHE A 46 2.64 -0.17 -17.34
CA PHE A 46 2.99 -1.41 -18.00
C PHE A 46 2.19 -1.53 -19.30
N PRO A 47 2.84 -1.72 -20.45
CA PRO A 47 2.11 -2.02 -21.68
C PRO A 47 1.24 -3.27 -21.46
N PRO A 48 0.03 -3.34 -22.04
CA PRO A 48 -0.77 -4.55 -21.96
C PRO A 48 0.08 -5.73 -22.47
N PHE A 49 0.10 -6.82 -21.69
CA PHE A 49 0.71 -8.06 -22.13
C PHE A 49 -0.04 -8.52 -23.39
N ASN A 50 0.64 -8.46 -24.54
CA ASN A 50 0.16 -8.95 -25.83
C ASN A 50 0.43 -10.45 -25.94
#